data_AF-A0A9D7XHX3-F1
#
_entry.id   AF-A0A9D7XHX3-F1
#
_cell.length_a   1.000
_cell.length_b   1.000
_cell.length_c   1.000
_cell.angle_alpha   90.00
_cell.angle_beta   90.00
_cell.angle_gamma   90.00
#
_symmetry.space_group_name_H-M   'P 1'
#
loop_
_entity.id
_entity.type
_entity.pdbx_description
1 polymer ?
#
loop_
_entity_poly.entity_id
_entity_poly.type
_entity_poly.pdbx_seq_one_letter_code
_entity_poly.pdbx_strand_id
1 'polypeptide(L)'
;MLVTKMAVGLISRDIRERELFRRLLGHAEQMDGSIAAIVATVEQVNTSQQKVSGLVDEVEQLVSASFEDIKTTDEVVETIQSIASNTQMLGLNAAIEAAHAKEHGRGFAIVAEAVRKLSIQCGESADSIMVTQAHLNESMGKVVENSKELTSRTHEQTRSTHAIAEMVLELKQISEALMAMTKA
;
A
#
# COMPACT_ATOMS: atom_id res chain seq x y z
N MET A 1 -68.98 9.02 39.31
CA MET A 1 -67.57 8.71 39.68
C MET A 1 -66.93 7.68 38.72
N LEU A 2 -67.64 6.64 38.27
CA LEU A 2 -67.10 5.64 37.32
C LEU A 2 -66.80 6.22 35.92
N VAL A 3 -67.74 6.99 35.36
CA VAL A 3 -67.64 7.59 34.01
C VAL A 3 -66.47 8.59 33.92
N THR A 4 -66.28 9.42 34.94
CA THR A 4 -65.15 10.36 35.02
C THR A 4 -63.82 9.63 35.12
N LYS A 5 -63.75 8.52 35.87
CA LYS A 5 -62.53 7.70 35.97
C LYS A 5 -62.19 6.99 34.65
N MET A 6 -63.19 6.52 33.91
CA MET A 6 -63.01 5.98 32.56
C MET A 6 -62.56 7.04 31.55
N ALA A 7 -63.18 8.23 31.57
CA ALA A 7 -62.81 9.33 30.69
C ALA A 7 -61.36 9.79 30.93
N VAL A 8 -60.96 9.95 32.19
CA VAL A 8 -59.56 10.29 32.55
C VAL A 8 -58.60 9.18 32.09
N GLY A 9 -58.99 7.90 32.21
CA GLY A 9 -58.18 6.77 31.73
C GLY A 9 -57.99 6.75 30.21
N LEU A 10 -59.05 7.03 29.44
CA LEU A 10 -59.01 7.12 27.97
C LEU A 10 -58.16 8.31 27.51
N ILE A 11 -58.34 9.49 28.12
CA ILE A 11 -57.54 10.69 27.81
C ILE A 11 -56.06 10.44 28.15
N SER A 12 -55.77 9.84 29.31
CA SER A 12 -54.40 9.50 29.69
C SER A 12 -53.75 8.48 28.76
N ARG A 13 -54.54 7.57 28.17
CA ARG A 13 -54.07 6.62 27.15
C ARG A 13 -53.78 7.33 25.83
N ASP A 14 -54.68 8.18 25.36
CA ASP A 14 -54.51 8.97 24.12
C ASP A 14 -53.28 9.88 24.19
N ILE A 15 -53.06 10.55 25.33
CA ILE A 15 -51.88 11.40 25.56
C ILE A 15 -50.58 10.59 25.47
N ARG A 16 -50.53 9.41 26.11
CA ARG A 16 -49.34 8.53 26.05
C ARG A 16 -49.08 8.02 24.64
N GLU A 17 -50.12 7.68 23.89
CA GLU A 17 -50.02 7.21 22.51
C GLU A 17 -49.47 8.30 21.59
N ARG A 18 -49.95 9.54 21.73
CA ARG A 18 -49.41 10.71 21.02
C ARG A 18 -47.95 11.01 21.37
N GLU A 19 -47.56 10.83 22.64
CA GLU A 19 -46.19 11.08 23.07
C GLU A 19 -45.22 10.01 22.55
N LEU A 20 -45.62 8.73 22.57
CA LEU A 20 -44.89 7.64 21.92
C LEU A 20 -44.70 7.91 20.43
N PHE A 21 -45.77 8.36 19.75
CA PHE A 21 -45.73 8.69 18.33
C PHE A 21 -44.76 9.84 18.02
N ARG A 22 -44.77 10.90 18.84
CA ARG A 22 -43.83 12.02 18.72
C ARG A 22 -42.37 11.60 18.91
N ARG A 23 -42.11 10.63 19.79
CA ARG A 23 -40.76 10.05 19.98
C ARG A 23 -40.32 9.22 18.77
N LEU A 24 -41.21 8.40 18.21
CA LEU A 24 -40.94 7.63 16.98
C LEU A 24 -40.60 8.55 15.80
N LEU A 25 -41.30 9.68 15.67
CA LEU A 25 -41.00 10.73 14.70
C LEU A 25 -39.58 11.30 14.86
N GLY A 26 -39.21 11.69 16.08
CA GLY A 26 -37.86 12.18 16.35
C GLY A 26 -36.78 11.15 16.01
N HIS A 27 -37.06 9.86 16.24
CA HIS A 27 -36.15 8.78 15.81
C HIS A 27 -36.11 8.61 14.29
N ALA A 28 -37.23 8.75 13.56
CA ALA A 28 -37.26 8.66 12.10
C ALA A 28 -36.48 9.82 11.44
N GLU A 29 -36.64 11.06 11.92
CA GLU A 29 -35.86 12.21 11.46
C GLU A 29 -34.35 12.03 11.73
N GLN A 30 -34.00 11.54 12.92
CA GLN A 30 -32.61 11.20 13.24
C GLN A 30 -32.07 10.08 12.33
N MET A 31 -32.92 9.11 11.98
CA MET A 31 -32.55 8.00 11.09
C MET A 31 -32.30 8.49 9.67
N ASP A 32 -33.10 9.43 9.14
CA ASP A 32 -32.88 10.04 7.82
C ASP A 32 -31.54 10.78 7.73
N GLY A 33 -31.23 11.59 8.76
CA GLY A 33 -29.92 12.25 8.85
C GLY A 33 -28.75 11.26 8.95
N SER A 34 -28.94 10.14 9.67
CA SER A 34 -27.92 9.08 9.77
C SER A 34 -27.75 8.34 8.45
N ILE A 35 -28.83 8.05 7.73
CA ILE A 35 -28.83 7.44 6.40
C ILE A 35 -28.03 8.31 5.42
N ALA A 36 -28.31 9.62 5.37
CA ALA A 36 -27.59 10.54 4.51
C ALA A 36 -26.08 10.54 4.79
N ALA A 37 -25.69 10.51 6.07
CA ALA A 37 -24.28 10.42 6.47
C ALA A 37 -23.63 9.09 6.06
N ILE A 38 -24.33 7.96 6.18
CA ILE A 38 -23.83 6.66 5.74
C ILE A 38 -23.65 6.63 4.22
N VAL A 39 -24.62 7.13 3.44
CA VAL A 39 -24.52 7.20 1.97
C VAL A 39 -23.28 7.97 1.54
N ALA A 40 -23.07 9.17 2.10
CA ALA A 40 -21.88 9.98 1.82
C ALA A 40 -20.58 9.25 2.18
N THR A 41 -20.57 8.51 3.29
CA THR A 41 -19.42 7.71 3.72
C THR A 41 -19.16 6.55 2.74
N VAL A 42 -20.20 5.84 2.28
CA VAL A 42 -20.07 4.75 1.30
C VAL A 42 -19.51 5.25 -0.02
N GLU A 43 -19.99 6.40 -0.52
CA GLU A 43 -19.47 7.03 -1.74
C GLU A 43 -17.99 7.43 -1.59
N GLN A 44 -17.62 8.01 -0.44
CA GLN A 44 -16.24 8.35 -0.15
C GLN A 44 -15.34 7.09 -0.11
N VAL A 45 -15.81 6.02 0.52
CA VAL A 45 -15.07 4.76 0.60
C VAL A 45 -14.90 4.13 -0.78
N ASN A 46 -15.94 4.09 -1.62
CA ASN A 46 -15.85 3.59 -2.98
C ASN A 46 -14.84 4.39 -3.82
N THR A 47 -14.87 5.72 -3.71
CA THR A 47 -13.89 6.58 -4.39
C THR A 47 -12.47 6.30 -3.89
N SER A 48 -12.30 6.09 -2.59
CA SER A 48 -11.00 5.73 -2.01
C SER A 48 -10.52 4.36 -2.49
N GLN A 49 -11.40 3.37 -2.62
CA GLN A 49 -11.07 2.04 -3.13
C GLN A 49 -10.58 2.11 -4.59
N GLN A 50 -11.24 2.90 -5.43
CA GLN A 50 -10.79 3.13 -6.81
C GLN A 50 -9.39 3.76 -6.87
N LYS A 51 -9.13 4.75 -6.02
CA LYS A 51 -7.79 5.36 -5.92
C LYS A 51 -6.74 4.34 -5.47
N VAL A 52 -7.05 3.53 -4.47
CA VAL A 52 -6.13 2.48 -3.98
C VAL A 52 -5.83 1.48 -5.09
N SER A 53 -6.84 1.05 -5.87
CA SER A 53 -6.62 0.17 -7.02
C SER A 53 -5.67 0.78 -8.04
N GLY A 54 -5.85 2.05 -8.41
CA GLY A 54 -4.94 2.74 -9.34
C GLY A 54 -3.52 2.87 -8.79
N LEU A 55 -3.37 3.14 -7.49
CA LEU A 55 -2.06 3.18 -6.84
C LEU A 55 -1.37 1.81 -6.83
N VAL A 56 -2.13 0.72 -6.68
CA VAL A 56 -1.55 -0.63 -6.78
C VAL A 56 -1.01 -0.88 -8.19
N ASP A 57 -1.75 -0.51 -9.23
CA ASP A 57 -1.30 -0.65 -10.62
C ASP A 57 -0.02 0.18 -10.88
N GLU A 58 0.06 1.40 -10.35
CA GLU A 58 1.27 2.23 -10.42
C GLU A 58 2.46 1.59 -9.69
N VAL A 59 2.23 1.01 -8.51
CA VAL A 59 3.27 0.30 -7.74
C VAL A 59 3.77 -0.93 -8.52
N GLU A 60 2.88 -1.69 -9.15
CA GLU A 60 3.29 -2.84 -9.97
C GLU A 60 4.18 -2.43 -11.15
N GLN A 61 3.86 -1.32 -11.82
CA GLN A 61 4.69 -0.77 -12.90
C GLN A 61 6.07 -0.33 -12.39
N LEU A 62 6.12 0.38 -11.26
CA LEU A 62 7.36 0.84 -10.64
C LEU A 62 8.25 -0.34 -10.20
N VAL A 63 7.65 -1.38 -9.64
CA VAL A 63 8.37 -2.60 -9.26
C VAL A 63 8.93 -3.31 -10.48
N SER A 64 8.15 -3.41 -11.56
CA SER A 64 8.63 -4.01 -12.82
C SER A 64 9.83 -3.24 -13.39
N ALA A 65 9.75 -1.91 -13.43
CA ALA A 65 10.86 -1.07 -13.88
C ALA A 65 12.09 -1.23 -12.96
N SER A 66 11.88 -1.31 -11.64
CA SER A 66 12.97 -1.52 -10.67
C SER A 66 13.68 -2.85 -10.89
N PHE A 67 12.97 -3.93 -11.25
CA PHE A 67 13.61 -5.20 -11.58
C PHE A 67 14.47 -5.12 -12.85
N GLU A 68 14.05 -4.33 -13.84
CA GLU A 68 14.84 -4.09 -15.05
C GLU A 68 16.10 -3.26 -14.77
N ASP A 69 16.00 -2.25 -13.91
CA ASP A 69 17.13 -1.43 -13.44
C ASP A 69 18.14 -2.27 -12.63
N ILE A 70 17.66 -3.15 -11.75
CA ILE A 70 18.50 -4.10 -11.00
C ILE A 70 19.29 -4.97 -11.99
N LYS A 71 18.60 -5.59 -12.95
CA LYS A 71 19.24 -6.45 -13.97
C LYS A 71 20.30 -5.70 -14.78
N THR A 72 19.97 -4.49 -15.23
CA THR A 72 20.92 -3.64 -15.99
C THR A 72 22.14 -3.31 -15.14
N THR A 73 21.94 -3.05 -13.84
CA THR A 73 23.06 -2.79 -12.93
C THR A 73 23.92 -4.03 -12.71
N ASP A 74 23.31 -5.21 -12.59
CA ASP A 74 24.06 -6.47 -12.45
C ASP A 74 24.98 -6.72 -13.66
N GLU A 75 24.52 -6.44 -14.89
CA GLU A 75 25.34 -6.55 -16.12
C GLU A 75 26.55 -5.58 -16.10
N VAL A 76 26.35 -4.35 -15.60
CA VAL A 76 27.43 -3.37 -15.43
C VAL A 76 28.42 -3.82 -14.37
N VAL A 77 27.93 -4.36 -13.25
CA VAL A 77 28.76 -4.85 -12.14
C VAL A 77 29.60 -6.06 -12.57
N GLU A 78 29.05 -6.99 -13.34
CA GLU A 78 29.80 -8.10 -13.93
C GLU A 78 30.93 -7.59 -14.86
N THR A 79 30.64 -6.57 -15.65
CA THR A 79 31.66 -5.91 -16.49
C THR A 79 32.77 -5.29 -15.64
N ILE A 80 32.43 -4.61 -14.55
CA ILE A 80 33.39 -4.04 -13.60
C ILE A 80 34.26 -5.12 -12.97
N GLN A 81 33.67 -6.24 -12.51
CA GLN A 81 34.42 -7.38 -11.96
C GLN A 81 35.40 -7.95 -12.99
N SER A 82 34.98 -8.11 -14.24
CA SER A 82 35.84 -8.58 -15.33
C SER A 82 37.01 -7.62 -15.59
N ILE A 83 36.75 -6.31 -15.63
CA ILE A 83 37.79 -5.28 -15.77
C ILE A 83 38.75 -5.32 -14.58
N ALA A 84 38.23 -5.42 -13.36
CA ALA A 84 39.02 -5.50 -12.13
C ALA A 84 39.94 -6.74 -12.15
N SER A 85 39.41 -7.91 -12.49
CA SER A 85 40.18 -9.16 -12.58
C SER A 85 41.28 -9.08 -13.65
N ASN A 86 40.93 -8.60 -14.86
CA ASN A 86 41.91 -8.41 -15.94
C ASN A 86 43.00 -7.41 -15.56
N THR A 87 42.62 -6.30 -14.92
CA THR A 87 43.57 -5.28 -14.45
C THR A 87 44.47 -5.83 -13.35
N GLN A 88 43.95 -6.66 -12.46
CA GLN A 88 44.72 -7.33 -11.42
C GLN A 88 45.77 -8.27 -12.04
N MET A 89 45.39 -9.03 -13.07
CA MET A 89 46.31 -9.89 -13.82
C MET A 89 47.36 -9.09 -14.60
N LEU A 90 46.99 -7.96 -15.22
CA LEU A 90 47.93 -7.06 -15.87
C LEU A 90 48.92 -6.44 -14.88
N GLY A 91 48.44 -6.01 -13.71
CA GLY A 91 49.29 -5.50 -12.63
C GLY A 91 50.27 -6.55 -12.12
N LEU A 92 49.83 -7.80 -11.98
CA LEU A 92 50.70 -8.92 -11.62
C LEU A 92 51.80 -9.17 -12.67
N ASN A 93 51.42 -9.22 -13.95
CA ASN A 93 52.39 -9.41 -15.04
C ASN A 93 53.39 -8.25 -15.09
N ALA A 94 52.95 -7.01 -14.89
CA ALA A 94 53.82 -5.84 -14.83
C ALA A 94 54.77 -5.88 -13.61
N ALA A 95 54.30 -6.38 -12.46
CA ALA A 95 55.14 -6.55 -11.27
C ALA A 95 56.22 -7.61 -11.49
N ILE A 96 55.90 -8.72 -12.17
CA ILE A 96 56.86 -9.76 -12.55
C ILE A 96 57.92 -9.19 -13.50
N GLU A 97 57.52 -8.46 -14.54
CA GLU A 97 58.46 -7.88 -15.50
C GLU A 97 59.34 -6.80 -14.85
N ALA A 98 58.78 -5.99 -13.94
CA ALA A 98 59.53 -5.03 -13.15
C ALA A 98 60.58 -5.70 -12.26
N ALA A 99 60.27 -6.86 -11.65
CA ALA A 99 61.25 -7.64 -10.91
C ALA A 99 62.36 -8.19 -11.82
N HIS A 100 62.01 -8.57 -13.06
CA HIS A 100 62.94 -9.09 -14.05
C HIS A 100 63.97 -8.03 -14.50
N ALA A 101 63.54 -6.77 -14.61
CA ALA A 101 64.38 -5.61 -14.91
C ALA A 101 65.30 -5.16 -13.74
N LYS A 102 65.24 -5.82 -12.58
CA LYS A 102 66.06 -5.56 -11.38
C LYS A 102 66.03 -4.07 -10.98
N GLU A 103 67.20 -3.42 -10.86
CA GLU A 103 67.31 -2.02 -10.46
C GLU A 103 66.56 -1.05 -11.41
N HIS A 104 66.49 -1.37 -12.70
CA HIS A 104 65.78 -0.53 -13.69
C HIS A 104 64.26 -0.62 -13.56
N GLY A 105 63.72 -1.66 -12.92
CA GLY A 105 62.29 -1.89 -12.76
C GLY A 105 61.70 -1.39 -11.44
N ARG A 106 62.51 -0.88 -10.49
CA ARG A 106 62.02 -0.50 -9.14
C ARG A 106 60.86 0.50 -9.14
N GLY A 107 60.90 1.49 -10.03
CA GLY A 107 59.81 2.47 -10.17
C GLY A 107 58.53 1.84 -10.74
N PHE A 108 58.67 0.97 -11.74
CA PHE A 108 57.54 0.25 -12.34
C PHE A 108 56.91 -0.76 -11.38
N ALA A 109 57.70 -1.39 -10.50
CA ALA A 109 57.19 -2.31 -9.49
C ALA A 109 56.22 -1.63 -8.51
N ILE A 110 56.51 -0.38 -8.11
CA ILE A 110 55.64 0.40 -7.23
C ILE A 110 54.29 0.71 -7.91
N VAL A 111 54.34 1.11 -9.19
CA VAL A 111 53.13 1.40 -9.97
C VAL A 111 52.31 0.12 -10.19
N ALA A 112 52.96 -1.00 -10.51
CA ALA A 112 52.29 -2.28 -10.73
C ALA A 112 51.54 -2.77 -9.46
N GLU A 113 52.15 -2.66 -8.28
CA GLU A 113 51.47 -3.03 -7.03
C GLU A 113 50.33 -2.07 -6.69
N ALA A 114 50.47 -0.77 -6.97
CA ALA A 114 49.39 0.19 -6.78
C ALA A 114 48.18 -0.11 -7.68
N VAL A 115 48.43 -0.44 -8.96
CA VAL A 115 47.38 -0.86 -9.91
C VAL A 115 46.70 -2.14 -9.43
N ARG A 116 47.47 -3.13 -8.97
CA ARG A 116 46.93 -4.39 -8.43
C ARG A 116 46.05 -4.18 -7.20
N LYS A 117 46.47 -3.27 -6.30
CA LYS A 117 45.68 -2.93 -5.11
C LYS A 117 44.37 -2.24 -5.49
N LEU A 118 44.42 -1.27 -6.41
CA LEU A 118 43.22 -0.57 -6.90
C LEU A 118 42.24 -1.53 -7.58
N SER A 119 42.73 -2.48 -8.37
CA SER A 119 41.85 -3.47 -9.02
C SER A 119 41.16 -4.39 -8.02
N ILE A 120 41.86 -4.80 -6.94
CA ILE A 120 41.24 -5.59 -5.85
C ILE A 120 40.13 -4.78 -5.18
N GLN A 121 40.41 -3.53 -4.81
CA GLN A 121 39.42 -2.65 -4.18
C GLN A 121 38.21 -2.39 -5.09
N CYS A 122 38.42 -2.31 -6.41
CA CYS A 122 37.35 -2.20 -7.39
C CYS A 122 36.47 -3.46 -7.41
N GLY A 123 37.06 -4.66 -7.36
CA GLY A 123 36.32 -5.93 -7.23
C GLY A 123 35.50 -6.00 -5.93
N GLU A 124 36.11 -5.68 -4.78
CA GLU A 124 35.41 -5.66 -3.48
C GLU A 124 34.23 -4.66 -3.47
N SER A 125 34.38 -3.52 -4.16
CA SER A 125 33.30 -2.54 -4.31
C SER A 125 32.17 -3.08 -5.19
N ALA A 126 32.51 -3.76 -6.28
CA ALA A 126 31.55 -4.40 -7.17
C ALA A 126 30.74 -5.49 -6.42
N ASP A 127 31.42 -6.31 -5.61
CA ASP A 127 30.77 -7.33 -4.75
C ASP A 127 29.79 -6.71 -3.76
N SER A 128 30.17 -5.57 -3.15
CA SER A 128 29.30 -4.84 -2.24
C SER A 128 28.03 -4.30 -2.92
N ILE A 129 28.16 -3.89 -4.19
CA ILE A 129 27.00 -3.48 -5.01
C ILE A 129 26.09 -4.68 -5.26
N MET A 130 26.63 -5.86 -5.62
CA MET A 130 25.81 -7.06 -5.83
C MET A 130 25.00 -7.44 -4.59
N VAL A 131 25.60 -7.36 -3.40
CA VAL A 131 24.89 -7.62 -2.13
C VAL A 131 23.73 -6.64 -1.95
N THR A 132 23.96 -5.36 -2.26
CA THR A 132 22.92 -4.33 -2.20
C THR A 132 21.80 -4.60 -3.21
N GLN A 133 22.14 -5.03 -4.43
CA GLN A 133 21.16 -5.39 -5.46
C GLN A 133 20.31 -6.59 -5.05
N ALA A 134 20.90 -7.60 -4.40
CA ALA A 134 20.15 -8.74 -3.87
C ALA A 134 19.12 -8.31 -2.81
N HIS A 135 19.48 -7.39 -1.92
CA HIS A 135 18.55 -6.82 -0.94
C HIS A 135 17.43 -6.00 -1.58
N LEU A 136 17.73 -5.26 -2.65
CA LEU A 136 16.72 -4.54 -3.42
C LEU A 136 15.74 -5.50 -4.09
N ASN A 137 16.23 -6.58 -4.70
CA ASN A 137 15.40 -7.61 -5.33
C ASN A 137 14.45 -8.26 -4.30
N GLU A 138 14.96 -8.64 -3.13
CA GLU A 138 14.13 -9.17 -2.03
C GLU A 138 13.07 -8.16 -1.57
N SER A 139 13.45 -6.89 -1.44
CA SER A 139 12.53 -5.81 -1.04
C SER A 139 11.42 -5.61 -2.06
N MET A 140 11.75 -5.63 -3.36
CA MET A 140 10.76 -5.56 -4.44
C MET A 140 9.82 -6.76 -4.40
N GLY A 141 10.32 -7.97 -4.11
CA GLY A 141 9.48 -9.15 -3.89
C GLY A 141 8.44 -8.95 -2.77
N LYS A 142 8.85 -8.33 -1.65
CA LYS A 142 7.93 -8.00 -0.54
C LYS A 142 6.89 -6.94 -0.94
N VAL A 143 7.28 -5.96 -1.76
CA VAL A 143 6.33 -4.95 -2.27
C VAL A 143 5.26 -5.61 -3.14
N VAL A 144 5.63 -6.57 -4.00
CA VAL A 144 4.66 -7.35 -4.81
C VAL A 144 3.68 -8.12 -3.91
N GLU A 145 4.18 -8.78 -2.87
CA GLU A 145 3.35 -9.52 -1.92
C GLU A 145 2.35 -8.60 -1.20
N ASN A 146 2.84 -7.46 -0.69
CA ASN A 146 2.00 -6.46 -0.04
C ASN A 146 0.94 -5.86 -0.99
N SER A 147 1.29 -5.61 -2.25
CA SER A 147 0.32 -5.15 -3.27
C SER A 147 -0.79 -6.18 -3.49
N LYS A 148 -0.45 -7.48 -3.57
CA LYS A 148 -1.46 -8.55 -3.71
C LYS A 148 -2.39 -8.60 -2.51
N GLU A 149 -1.85 -8.50 -1.30
CA GLU A 149 -2.65 -8.45 -0.08
C GLU A 149 -3.58 -7.22 -0.08
N LEU A 150 -3.08 -6.05 -0.46
CA LEU A 150 -3.84 -4.82 -0.54
C LEU A 150 -5.00 -4.92 -1.54
N THR A 151 -4.78 -5.55 -2.70
CA THR A 151 -5.85 -5.83 -3.68
C THR A 151 -6.92 -6.74 -3.10
N SER A 152 -6.53 -7.81 -2.40
CA SER A 152 -7.48 -8.72 -1.75
C SER A 152 -8.33 -7.99 -0.70
N ARG A 153 -7.69 -7.19 0.16
CA ARG A 153 -8.37 -6.38 1.18
C ARG A 153 -9.32 -5.35 0.55
N THR A 154 -8.92 -4.73 -0.56
CA THR A 154 -9.76 -3.77 -1.29
C THR A 154 -11.00 -4.44 -1.88
N HIS A 155 -10.88 -5.66 -2.40
CA HIS A 155 -12.02 -6.45 -2.87
C HIS A 155 -12.99 -6.83 -1.74
N GLU A 156 -12.46 -7.27 -0.59
CA GLU A 156 -13.30 -7.56 0.59
C GLU A 156 -14.04 -6.30 1.06
N GLN A 157 -13.33 -5.17 1.14
CA GLN A 157 -13.91 -3.90 1.53
C GLN A 157 -15.00 -3.44 0.54
N THR A 158 -14.85 -3.72 -0.76
CA THR A 158 -15.86 -3.42 -1.79
C THR A 158 -17.15 -4.23 -1.56
N ARG A 159 -17.02 -5.50 -1.17
CA ARG A 159 -18.19 -6.32 -0.82
C ARG A 159 -18.88 -5.80 0.43
N SER A 160 -18.10 -5.41 1.44
CA SER A 160 -18.66 -4.81 2.67
C SER A 160 -19.37 -3.49 2.41
N THR A 161 -18.83 -2.59 1.58
CA THR A 161 -19.52 -1.35 1.22
C THR A 161 -20.79 -1.60 0.43
N HIS A 162 -20.81 -2.61 -0.44
CA HIS A 162 -22.03 -3.00 -1.14
C HIS A 162 -23.13 -3.49 -0.18
N ALA A 163 -22.79 -4.36 0.77
CA ALA A 163 -23.73 -4.84 1.79
C ALA A 163 -24.26 -3.68 2.66
N ILE A 164 -23.41 -2.73 3.03
CA ILE A 164 -23.84 -1.53 3.76
C ILE A 164 -24.83 -0.71 2.91
N ALA A 165 -24.56 -0.53 1.62
CA ALA A 165 -25.46 0.21 0.73
C ALA A 165 -26.85 -0.45 0.65
N GLU A 166 -26.93 -1.78 0.60
CA GLU A 166 -28.19 -2.52 0.63
C GLU A 166 -28.94 -2.30 1.96
N MET A 167 -28.25 -2.42 3.10
CA MET A 167 -28.84 -2.16 4.42
C MET A 167 -29.39 -0.73 4.55
N VAL A 168 -28.72 0.25 3.95
CA VAL A 168 -29.17 1.64 3.94
C VAL A 168 -30.49 1.81 3.17
N LEU A 169 -30.69 1.07 2.08
CA LEU A 169 -31.96 1.09 1.34
C LEU A 169 -33.10 0.53 2.20
N GLU A 170 -32.87 -0.54 2.97
CA GLU A 170 -33.85 -1.08 3.90
C GLU A 170 -34.19 -0.07 5.01
N LEU A 171 -33.17 0.54 5.63
CA LEU A 171 -33.39 1.57 6.65
C LEU A 171 -34.18 2.77 6.11
N LYS A 172 -33.93 3.15 4.85
CA LYS A 172 -34.68 4.22 4.18
C LYS A 172 -36.16 3.87 4.05
N GLN A 173 -36.48 2.66 3.62
CA GLN A 173 -37.88 2.18 3.54
C GLN A 173 -38.58 2.20 4.89
N ILE A 174 -37.87 1.79 5.96
CA ILE A 174 -38.41 1.84 7.33
C ILE A 174 -38.66 3.28 7.77
N SER A 175 -37.72 4.20 7.48
CA SER A 175 -37.87 5.63 7.80
C SER A 175 -39.08 6.23 7.10
N GLU A 176 -39.23 5.97 5.80
CA GLU A 176 -40.35 6.43 4.98
C GLU A 176 -41.69 5.86 5.47
N ALA A 177 -41.74 4.57 5.85
CA ALA A 177 -42.93 3.95 6.41
C ALA A 177 -43.35 4.61 7.74
N LEU A 178 -42.41 4.86 8.65
CA LEU A 178 -42.66 5.56 9.92
C LEU A 178 -43.17 6.98 9.70
N MET A 179 -42.59 7.71 8.74
CA MET A 179 -43.06 9.04 8.36
C MET A 179 -44.45 8.99 7.72
N ALA A 180 -44.77 7.99 6.89
CA ALA A 180 -46.07 7.86 6.23
C ALA A 180 -47.21 7.60 7.23
N MET A 181 -46.95 6.83 8.30
CA MET A 181 -47.92 6.59 9.38
C MET A 181 -48.39 7.87 10.08
N THR A 182 -47.70 9.01 9.89
CA THR A 182 -48.01 10.30 10.51
C THR A 182 -49.00 11.15 9.73
N LYS A 183 -49.23 10.80 8.46
CA LYS A 183 -50.19 11.48 7.57
C LYS A 183 -51.58 10.83 7.58
N ALA A 184 -51.74 9.70 8.26
CA ALA A 184 -53.00 8.95 8.42
C ALA A 184 -53.65 9.24 9.78
#